data_AF-V5WG27-F1
#
_entry.id   AF-V5WG27-F1
#
_cell.length_a   1.000
_cell.length_b   1.000
_cell.length_c   1.000
_cell.angle_alpha   90.00
_cell.angle_beta   90.00
_cell.angle_gamma   90.00
#
_symmetry.space_group_name_H-M   'P 1'
#
loop_
_entity.id
_entity.type
_entity.pdbx_description
1 polymer ?
#
loop_
_entity_poly.entity_id
_entity_poly.type
_entity_poly.pdbx_seq_one_letter_code
_entity_poly.pdbx_strand_id
1 'polypeptide(L)' 'MVFEFVELVLVIDAAVDINDFWKLPALKFEKLRGYRSRYSFRITRKYRLEADIEWKNDQHTIGIVGIDELSSHYQ' A
#
# COMPACT_ATOMS: atom_id res chain seq x y z
N MET A 1 16.74 0.53 0.54
CA MET A 1 15.51 0.35 1.36
C MET A 1 14.88 1.69 1.76
N VAL A 2 15.64 2.63 2.34
CA VAL A 2 15.09 3.93 2.79
C VAL A 2 14.56 4.76 1.62
N PHE A 3 15.29 4.83 0.51
CA PHE A 3 14.86 5.59 -0.67
C PHE A 3 13.59 5.04 -1.31
N GLU A 4 13.51 3.72 -1.48
CA GLU A 4 12.38 3.02 -2.08
C GLU A 4 11.13 3.12 -1.19
N PHE A 5 11.31 3.13 0.13
CA PHE A 5 10.22 3.40 1.06
C PHE A 5 9.71 4.84 0.91
N VAL A 6 10.60 5.83 0.90
CA VAL A 6 10.22 7.25 0.71
C VAL A 6 9.54 7.45 -0.65
N GLU A 7 10.04 6.83 -1.71
CA GLU A 7 9.43 6.88 -3.04
C GLU A 7 8.00 6.31 -3.02
N LEU A 8 7.79 5.17 -2.35
CA LEU A 8 6.45 4.61 -2.19
C LEU A 8 5.52 5.55 -1.43
N VAL A 9 5.98 6.20 -0.35
CA VAL A 9 5.16 7.17 0.40
C VAL A 9 4.77 8.35 -0.49
N LEU A 10 5.67 8.86 -1.32
CA LEU A 10 5.37 9.93 -2.27
C LEU A 10 4.36 9.48 -3.34
N VAL A 11 4.44 8.23 -3.81
CA VAL A 11 3.44 7.66 -4.73
C VAL A 11 2.07 7.56 -4.05
N ILE A 12 2.03 7.17 -2.77
CA ILE A 12 0.77 7.10 -1.99
C ILE A 12 0.17 8.50 -1.81
N ASP A 13 0.98 9.49 -1.44
CA ASP A 13 0.55 10.87 -1.24
C ASP A 13 0.05 11.54 -2.53
N ALA A 14 0.66 11.21 -3.67
CA ALA A 14 0.29 11.76 -4.97
C ALA A 14 -0.91 11.05 -5.64
N ALA A 15 -1.33 9.88 -5.15
CA ALA A 15 -2.41 9.11 -5.76
C ALA A 15 -3.76 9.81 -5.57
N VAL A 16 -4.54 9.90 -6.66
CA VAL A 16 -5.89 10.46 -6.61
C VAL A 16 -6.87 9.46 -6.02
N ASP A 17 -6.71 8.20 -6.40
CA ASP A 17 -7.48 7.08 -5.89
C ASP A 17 -6.70 5.76 -6.00
N ILE A 18 -7.31 4.69 -5.51
CA ILE A 18 -6.76 3.33 -5.53
C ILE A 18 -6.35 2.81 -6.93
N ASN A 19 -6.96 3.35 -8.01
CA ASN A 19 -6.66 2.90 -9.37
C ASN A 19 -5.24 3.28 -9.80
N ASP A 20 -4.68 4.35 -9.24
CA ASP A 20 -3.30 4.74 -9.52
C ASP A 20 -2.31 3.69 -9.02
N PHE A 21 -2.61 2.99 -7.93
CA PHE A 21 -1.81 1.86 -7.46
C PHE A 21 -1.88 0.67 -8.41
N TRP A 22 -3.05 0.37 -9.00
CA TRP A 22 -3.19 -0.72 -9.96
C TRP A 22 -2.55 -0.42 -11.32
N LYS A 23 -2.41 0.86 -11.70
CA LYS A 23 -1.61 1.27 -12.87
C LYS A 23 -0.12 1.01 -12.68
N LEU A 24 0.34 0.83 -11.43
CA LEU A 24 1.71 0.50 -11.07
C LEU A 24 1.82 -0.98 -10.63
N PRO A 25 1.79 -1.96 -11.57
CA PRO A 25 1.75 -3.39 -11.23
C PRO A 25 2.98 -3.89 -10.45
N ALA A 26 4.06 -3.12 -10.44
CA ALA A 26 5.24 -3.36 -9.61
C ALA A 26 4.92 -3.29 -8.10
N LEU A 27 3.97 -2.43 -7.70
CA LEU A 27 3.54 -2.27 -6.33
C LEU A 27 2.81 -3.49 -5.78
N LYS A 28 2.29 -4.38 -6.64
CA LYS A 28 1.52 -5.57 -6.20
C LYS A 28 0.51 -5.22 -5.09
N PHE A 29 -0.18 -4.10 -5.26
CA PHE A 29 -1.10 -3.59 -4.27
C PHE A 29 -2.28 -4.55 -4.11
N GLU A 30 -2.45 -5.08 -2.90
CA GLU A 30 -3.45 -6.11 -2.60
C GLU A 30 -3.98 -6.00 -1.17
N LYS A 31 -5.24 -6.40 -0.97
CA LYS A 31 -5.82 -6.54 0.37
C LYS A 31 -5.31 -7.83 1.02
N LEU A 32 -4.83 -7.76 2.25
CA LEU A 32 -4.42 -8.95 3.00
C LEU A 32 -5.63 -9.76 3.46
N ARG A 33 -5.58 -11.07 3.23
CA ARG A 33 -6.64 -11.99 3.66
C ARG A 33 -6.67 -12.11 5.18
N GLY A 34 -7.87 -12.22 5.74
CA GLY A 34 -8.07 -12.32 7.19
C GLY A 34 -8.11 -10.96 7.92
N TYR A 35 -7.79 -9.86 7.22
CA TYR A 35 -7.85 -8.51 7.78
C TYR A 35 -9.02 -7.71 7.20
N ARG A 36 -9.59 -6.83 8.02
CA ARG A 36 -10.73 -5.99 7.61
C ARG A 36 -10.28 -4.87 6.66
N SER A 37 -9.18 -4.21 6.99
CA SER A 37 -8.71 -2.95 6.38
C SER A 37 -7.22 -2.96 6.01
N ARG A 38 -6.51 -4.09 6.13
CA ARG A 38 -5.06 -4.16 5.91
C ARG A 38 -4.73 -4.51 4.46
N TYR A 39 -3.79 -3.78 3.90
CA TYR A 39 -3.30 -3.87 2.53
C TYR A 39 -1.78 -3.99 2.52
N SER A 40 -1.24 -4.42 1.39
CA SER A 40 0.19 -4.57 1.17
C SER A 40 0.60 -3.85 -0.11
N PHE A 41 1.71 -3.11 -0.02
CA PHE A 41 2.46 -2.58 -1.16
C PHE A 41 3.84 -3.23 -1.20
N ARG A 42 4.29 -3.66 -2.37
CA ARG A 42 5.65 -4.11 -2.60
C ARG A 42 6.57 -2.90 -2.73
N ILE A 43 7.57 -2.83 -1.85
CA ILE A 43 8.67 -1.87 -1.96
C ILE A 43 9.78 -2.46 -2.82
N THR A 44 10.19 -3.70 -2.51
CA THR A 44 11.19 -4.46 -3.27
C THR A 44 10.76 -5.92 -3.39
N ARG A 45 11.54 -6.76 -4.08
CA ARG A 45 11.25 -8.22 -4.09
C ARG A 45 11.25 -8.85 -2.69
N LYS A 46 11.96 -8.25 -1.74
CA LYS A 46 12.11 -8.77 -0.36
C LYS A 46 11.20 -8.08 0.64
N TYR A 47 10.83 -6.82 0.43
CA TYR A 47 10.14 -6.01 1.44
C TYR A 47 8.80 -5.50 0.95
N ARG A 48 7.83 -5.49 1.86
CA ARG A 48 6.50 -4.93 1.67
C ARG A 48 6.21 -3.89 2.75
N LEU A 49 5.35 -2.95 2.41
CA LEU A 49 4.69 -2.04 3.33
C LEU A 49 3.29 -2.60 3.59
N GLU A 50 2.99 -2.91 4.83
CA GLU A 50 1.64 -3.19 5.28
C GLU A 50 1.02 -1.93 5.84
N ALA A 51 -0.21 -1.68 5.43
CA ALA A 51 -0.91 -0.45 5.73
C ALA A 51 -2.41 -0.70 5.91
N ASP A 52 -2.99 -0.06 6.92
CA ASP A 52 -4.42 0.06 7.07
C ASP A 52 -4.96 1.20 6.20
N ILE A 53 -6.08 0.96 5.51
CA ILE A 53 -6.76 2.00 4.73
C ILE A 53 -8.13 2.26 5.35
N GLU A 54 -8.30 3.49 5.83
CA GLU A 54 -9.60 4.00 6.26
C GLU A 54 -10.30 4.66 5.07
N TRP A 55 -11.24 3.93 4.46
CA TRP A 55 -12.01 4.43 3.32
C TRP A 55 -12.92 5.58 3.70
N LYS A 56 -12.96 6.61 2.84
CA LYS A 56 -13.76 7.83 3.03
C LYS A 56 -14.94 7.94 2.06
N ASN A 57 -15.09 6.96 1.17
CA ASN A 57 -16.22 6.85 0.26
C ASN A 57 -16.74 5.41 0.16
N ASP A 58 -18.02 5.27 -0.21
CA ASP A 58 -18.69 3.97 -0.30
C ASP A 58 -18.12 3.06 -1.39
N GLN A 59 -17.48 3.66 -2.40
CA GLN A 59 -16.80 2.92 -3.47
C GLN A 59 -15.44 2.35 -3.05
N HIS A 60 -14.95 2.69 -1.85
CA HIS A 60 -13.64 2.29 -1.34
C HIS A 60 -12.49 2.57 -2.33
N THR A 61 -12.48 3.79 -2.88
CA THR A 61 -11.44 4.25 -3.80
C THR A 61 -10.56 5.35 -3.21
N ILE A 62 -11.09 6.10 -2.24
CA ILE A 62 -10.39 7.21 -1.58
C ILE A 62 -10.36 6.91 -0.08
N GLY A 63 -9.19 7.04 0.54
CA GLY A 63 -9.01 6.71 1.94
C GLY A 63 -7.76 7.34 2.55
N ILE A 64 -7.65 7.23 3.88
CA ILE A 64 -6.44 7.57 4.62
C ILE A 64 -5.60 6.31 4.73
N VAL A 65 -4.33 6.39 4.32
CA VAL A 65 -3.37 5.28 4.42
C VAL A 65 -2.57 5.43 5.71
N GLY A 66 -2.78 4.52 6.66
CA GLY A 66 -1.96 4.36 7.85
C GLY A 66 -0.80 3.40 7.57
N ILE A 67 0.44 3.84 7.78
CA ILE A 67 1.62 3.00 7.62
C ILE A 67 1.83 2.19 8.91
N ASP A 68 1.69 0.86 8.83
CA ASP A 68 1.76 -0.01 10.01
C ASP A 68 3.13 -0.66 10.15
N GLU A 69 3.57 -1.39 9.13
CA GLU A 69 4.72 -2.28 9.23
C GLU A 69 5.47 -2.43 7.92
N LEU A 70 6.80 -2.51 8.01
CA LEU A 70 7.67 -2.83 6.89
C LEU A 70 8.11 -4.29 7.01
N SER A 71 7.34 -5.19 6.40
CA SER A 71 7.49 -6.64 6.56
C SER A 71 8.40 -7.25 5.49
N SER A 72 9.10 -8.33 5.84
CA SER A 72 9.90 -9.11 4.90
C SER A 72 9.07 -10.25 4.28
N HIS A 73 9.16 -10.44 2.97
CA HIS A 73 8.43 -11.48 2.24
C HIS A 73 8.96 -12.91 2.48
N TYR A 74 9.93 -13.11 3.38
CA TYR A 74 10.45 -14.43 3.77
C TYR A 74 10.74 -14.46 5.27
N GLN A 75 9.67 -14.53 6.06
CA GLN A 75 9.67 -15.21 7.35
C GLN A 75 8.61 -16.31 7.32
#